data_AF-A0A3N5ZEH1-F1
#
_entry.id   AF-A0A3N5ZEH1-F1
#
_cell.length_a   1.000
_cell.length_b   1.000
_cell.length_c   1.000
_cell.angle_alpha   90.00
_cell.angle_beta   90.00
_cell.angle_gamma   90.00
#
_symmetry.space_group_name_H-M   'P 1'
#
loop_
_entity.id
_entity.type
_entity.pdbx_description
1 polymer ?
#
loop_
_entity_poly.entity_id
_entity_poly.type
_entity_poly.pdbx_seq_one_letter_code
_entity_poly.pdbx_strand_id
1 'polypeptide(L)'
;MEEVCERGNCKQALKRVKANKGSAGVDGMTVQQLPEYLKQHWPAVREQLLSGTYVPQPVRRVEIPKPDGGVRKLGIPTVLDRFIQQAVMQVLQGRWDRTFSDHSYGFRPGRSAHQAVVQAQQYIAEGYRWCVDLDLEKFFDRVSHDKLMARIETRVSDRRLLKLIRAFLKAGVMERGLVSPVDEGTPQGGPLSPLLSNIVLDEFDRELERRGLRFARYADDCNVYVRSRRAGERVMASVTRFITTKLKLKVNEQKSAVARPWERKFLGFSFTANGEPKRRLAPKAVIR
;
A
#
# COMPACT_ATOMS: atom_id res chain seq x y z
N MET A 1 -18.77 -2.82 13.11
CA MET A 1 -18.88 -1.42 12.62
C MET A 1 -18.84 -0.44 13.79
N GLU A 2 -19.32 -0.90 14.94
CA GLU A 2 -19.38 -0.21 16.22
C GLU A 2 -17.99 0.29 16.65
N GLU A 3 -16.96 -0.56 16.59
CA GLU A 3 -15.55 -0.17 16.83
C GLU A 3 -15.08 0.95 15.89
N VAL A 4 -15.48 0.90 14.61
CA VAL A 4 -15.11 1.95 13.63
C VAL A 4 -15.73 3.28 14.03
N CYS A 5 -16.99 3.27 14.47
CA CYS A 5 -17.75 4.44 14.88
C CYS A 5 -17.53 4.85 16.35
N GLU A 6 -16.65 4.16 17.07
CA GLU A 6 -16.39 4.44 18.47
C GLU A 6 -15.74 5.82 18.64
N ARG A 7 -16.18 6.58 19.65
CA ARG A 7 -15.73 7.96 19.88
C ARG A 7 -14.21 8.08 19.99
N GLY A 8 -13.55 7.14 20.68
CA GLY A 8 -12.09 7.10 20.81
C GLY A 8 -11.40 6.95 19.44
N ASN A 9 -11.84 5.97 18.66
CA ASN A 9 -11.34 5.70 17.31
C ASN A 9 -11.53 6.90 16.37
N CYS A 10 -12.73 7.48 16.35
CA CYS A 10 -13.06 8.65 15.54
C CYS A 10 -12.21 9.87 15.90
N LYS A 11 -11.97 10.13 17.19
CA LYS A 11 -11.09 11.24 17.61
C LYS A 11 -9.66 11.07 17.07
N GLN A 12 -9.12 9.84 17.11
CA GLN A 12 -7.80 9.54 16.56
C GLN A 12 -7.78 9.71 15.04
N ALA A 13 -8.84 9.26 14.36
CA ALA A 13 -8.96 9.41 12.91
C ALA A 13 -8.98 10.87 12.48
N LEU A 14 -9.76 11.71 13.17
CA LEU A 14 -9.81 13.16 12.93
C LEU A 14 -8.43 13.80 13.14
N LYS A 15 -7.73 13.46 14.23
CA LYS A 15 -6.39 13.98 14.51
C LYS A 15 -5.41 13.62 13.38
N ARG A 16 -5.45 12.38 12.89
CA ARG A 16 -4.57 11.93 11.79
C ARG A 16 -4.90 12.65 10.47
N VAL A 17 -6.17 12.76 10.09
CA VAL A 17 -6.57 13.46 8.86
C VAL A 17 -6.15 14.93 8.90
N LYS A 18 -6.28 15.59 10.07
CA LYS A 18 -5.79 16.96 10.28
C LYS A 18 -4.27 17.07 10.11
N ALA A 19 -3.51 16.14 10.68
CA ALA A 19 -2.06 16.13 10.60
C ALA A 19 -1.53 15.91 9.17
N ASN A 20 -2.22 15.12 8.35
CA ASN A 20 -1.79 14.77 7.00
C ASN A 20 -1.95 15.91 5.96
N LYS A 21 -2.63 17.02 6.29
CA LYS A 21 -2.74 18.26 5.47
C LYS A 21 -3.02 18.02 3.96
N GLY A 22 -4.00 17.16 3.64
CA GLY A 22 -4.35 16.83 2.26
C GLY A 22 -5.31 17.83 1.59
N SER A 23 -5.23 17.96 0.26
CA SER A 23 -6.14 18.77 -0.56
C SER A 23 -7.61 18.31 -0.45
N ALA A 24 -8.53 19.19 -0.84
CA ALA A 24 -9.95 18.86 -0.92
C ALA A 24 -10.24 17.76 -1.96
N GLY A 25 -11.33 17.02 -1.73
CA GLY A 25 -11.88 16.05 -2.68
C GLY A 25 -12.76 16.72 -3.74
N VAL A 26 -13.73 15.98 -4.26
CA VAL A 26 -14.68 16.49 -5.28
C VAL A 26 -15.66 17.53 -4.73
N ASP A 27 -15.90 17.52 -3.42
CA ASP A 27 -16.82 18.39 -2.69
C ASP A 27 -16.22 19.74 -2.30
N GLY A 28 -14.92 19.96 -2.56
CA GLY A 28 -14.23 21.20 -2.21
C GLY A 28 -14.00 21.43 -0.71
N MET A 29 -14.53 20.56 0.18
CA MET A 29 -14.35 20.71 1.62
C MET A 29 -12.88 20.54 2.00
N THR A 30 -12.37 21.47 2.80
CA THR A 30 -10.99 21.45 3.31
C THR A 30 -10.89 20.72 4.65
N VAL A 31 -9.67 20.33 5.03
CA VAL A 31 -9.39 19.64 6.30
C VAL A 31 -9.75 20.48 7.52
N GLN A 32 -9.69 21.81 7.39
CA GLN A 32 -10.01 22.78 8.42
C GLN A 32 -11.52 22.84 8.70
N GLN A 33 -12.36 22.58 7.69
CA GLN A 33 -13.82 22.61 7.80
C GLN A 33 -14.39 21.31 8.40
N LEU A 34 -13.67 20.18 8.31
CA LEU A 34 -14.15 18.88 8.78
C LEU A 34 -14.64 18.86 10.24
N PRO A 35 -13.95 19.47 11.24
CA PRO A 35 -14.41 19.43 12.63
C PRO A 35 -15.80 20.03 12.82
N GLU A 36 -16.10 21.15 12.15
CA GLU A 36 -17.39 21.82 12.26
C GLU A 36 -18.47 21.02 11.52
N TYR A 37 -18.15 20.52 10.32
CA TYR A 37 -19.01 19.61 9.58
C TYR A 37 -19.41 18.38 10.41
N LEU A 38 -18.46 17.75 11.11
CA LEU A 38 -18.75 16.59 11.96
C LEU A 38 -19.63 16.94 13.16
N LYS A 39 -19.51 18.14 13.77
CA LYS A 39 -20.42 18.51 14.87
C LYS A 39 -21.89 18.52 14.44
N GLN A 40 -22.15 18.99 13.22
CA GLN A 40 -23.50 19.15 12.69
C GLN A 40 -24.03 17.85 12.07
N HIS A 41 -23.20 17.12 11.33
CA HIS A 41 -23.65 16.01 10.49
C HIS A 41 -23.29 14.61 11.00
N TRP A 42 -22.44 14.48 12.03
CA TRP A 42 -21.98 13.16 12.51
C TRP A 42 -23.10 12.21 12.94
N PRO A 43 -24.19 12.62 13.63
CA PRO A 43 -25.26 11.70 13.98
C PRO A 43 -25.84 10.97 12.75
N ALA A 44 -26.09 11.71 11.67
CA ALA A 44 -26.60 11.14 10.41
C ALA A 44 -25.57 10.25 9.72
N VAL A 45 -24.31 10.70 9.61
CA VAL A 45 -23.23 9.90 9.02
C VAL A 45 -23.02 8.60 9.78
N ARG A 46 -23.01 8.65 11.12
CA ARG A 46 -22.87 7.48 11.99
C ARG A 46 -24.03 6.50 11.78
N GLU A 47 -25.26 6.99 11.70
CA GLU A 47 -26.42 6.13 11.43
C GLU A 47 -26.31 5.45 10.06
N GLN A 48 -25.87 6.18 9.03
CA GLN A 48 -25.63 5.61 7.72
C GLN A 48 -24.54 4.52 7.72
N LEU A 49 -23.49 4.69 8.51
CA LEU A 49 -22.44 3.68 8.68
C LEU A 49 -22.97 2.45 9.42
N LEU A 50 -23.71 2.63 10.51
CA LEU A 50 -24.26 1.54 11.34
C LEU A 50 -25.38 0.76 10.65
N SER A 51 -26.15 1.40 9.78
CA SER A 51 -27.17 0.77 8.93
C SER A 51 -26.61 0.22 7.61
N GLY A 52 -25.36 0.56 7.26
CA GLY A 52 -24.72 0.13 6.01
C GLY A 52 -25.29 0.82 4.75
N THR A 53 -25.83 2.03 4.89
CA THR A 53 -26.40 2.85 3.81
C THR A 53 -25.48 3.96 3.34
N TYR A 54 -24.36 4.21 4.03
CA TYR A 54 -23.36 5.20 3.61
C TYR A 54 -22.80 4.89 2.22
N VAL A 55 -22.78 5.90 1.35
CA VAL A 55 -22.21 5.82 -0.01
C VAL A 55 -21.05 6.82 -0.11
N PRO A 56 -19.79 6.35 -0.33
CA PRO A 56 -18.65 7.23 -0.54
C PRO A 56 -18.79 8.07 -1.81
N GLN A 57 -18.15 9.23 -1.82
CA GLN A 57 -18.06 10.07 -3.01
C GLN A 57 -16.94 9.59 -3.96
N PRO A 58 -17.06 9.84 -5.27
CA PRO A 58 -15.97 9.60 -6.21
C PRO A 58 -14.69 10.33 -5.82
N VAL A 59 -13.55 9.70 -6.06
CA VAL A 59 -12.26 10.33 -5.76
C VAL A 59 -11.90 11.34 -6.84
N ARG A 60 -11.32 12.48 -6.45
CA ARG A 60 -10.89 13.51 -7.40
C ARG A 60 -9.57 13.10 -8.06
N ARG A 61 -9.51 13.09 -9.39
CA ARG A 61 -8.26 12.81 -10.12
C ARG A 61 -7.28 13.98 -9.96
N VAL A 62 -6.04 13.67 -9.61
CA VAL A 62 -4.91 14.61 -9.63
C VAL A 62 -3.71 13.94 -10.26
N GLU A 63 -3.03 14.64 -11.16
CA GLU A 63 -1.78 14.18 -11.76
C GLU A 63 -0.60 14.85 -11.04
N ILE A 64 0.35 14.05 -10.57
CA ILE A 64 1.59 14.51 -9.94
C ILE A 64 2.77 14.00 -10.77
N PRO A 65 3.76 14.85 -11.12
CA PRO A 65 4.95 14.39 -11.82
C PRO A 65 5.74 13.36 -10.99
N LYS A 66 6.20 12.29 -11.63
CA LYS A 66 7.12 11.33 -11.00
C LYS A 66 8.56 11.86 -11.06
N PRO A 67 9.41 11.53 -10.08
CA PRO A 67 10.83 11.90 -10.12
C PRO A 67 11.58 11.37 -11.35
N ASP A 68 11.16 10.21 -11.86
CA ASP A 68 11.84 9.50 -12.94
C ASP A 68 11.18 9.74 -14.33
N GLY A 69 10.29 10.74 -14.42
CA GLY A 69 9.49 11.02 -15.61
C GLY A 69 8.10 10.35 -15.63
N GLY A 70 7.16 10.97 -16.35
CA GLY A 70 5.76 10.57 -16.40
C GLY A 70 4.91 11.10 -15.25
N VAL A 71 3.62 10.74 -15.23
CA VAL A 71 2.65 11.21 -14.24
C VAL A 71 2.16 10.08 -13.33
N ARG A 72 1.95 10.41 -12.06
CA ARG A 72 1.24 9.60 -11.07
C ARG A 72 -0.18 10.12 -10.95
N LYS A 73 -1.14 9.29 -11.34
CA LYS A 73 -2.56 9.57 -11.18
C LYS A 73 -3.00 9.22 -9.76
N LEU A 74 -3.20 10.22 -8.92
CA LEU A 74 -3.80 10.06 -7.58
C LEU A 74 -5.32 10.16 -7.66
N GLY A 75 -5.97 9.52 -6.69
CA GLY A 75 -7.39 9.67 -6.41
C GLY A 75 -7.54 10.21 -5.01
N ILE A 76 -7.95 11.47 -4.87
CA ILE A 76 -8.11 12.15 -3.58
C ILE A 76 -9.57 12.03 -3.14
N PRO A 77 -9.89 11.24 -2.08
CA PRO A 77 -11.25 11.17 -1.55
C PRO A 77 -11.65 12.49 -0.88
N THR A 78 -12.94 12.69 -0.64
CA THR A 78 -13.42 13.80 0.20
C THR A 78 -12.80 13.73 1.59
N VAL A 79 -12.77 14.86 2.29
CA VAL A 79 -12.19 14.88 3.65
C VAL A 79 -12.99 13.99 4.60
N LEU A 80 -14.32 13.93 4.42
CA LEU A 80 -15.19 13.00 5.17
C LEU A 80 -14.85 11.55 4.87
N ASP A 81 -14.71 11.17 3.59
CA ASP A 81 -14.32 9.81 3.21
C ASP A 81 -12.94 9.44 3.74
N ARG A 82 -11.97 10.37 3.74
CA ARG A 82 -10.66 10.14 4.35
C ARG A 82 -10.77 9.90 5.85
N PHE A 83 -11.62 10.64 6.54
CA PHE A 83 -11.89 10.43 7.97
C PHE A 83 -12.48 9.04 8.25
N ILE A 84 -13.47 8.62 7.46
CA ILE A 84 -14.09 7.29 7.61
C ILE A 84 -13.10 6.18 7.24
N GLN A 85 -12.37 6.32 6.13
CA GLN A 85 -11.32 5.37 5.73
C GLN A 85 -10.23 5.25 6.80
N GLN A 86 -9.83 6.36 7.43
CA GLN A 86 -8.86 6.37 8.53
C GLN A 86 -9.41 5.62 9.75
N ALA A 87 -10.68 5.83 10.12
CA ALA A 87 -11.33 5.12 11.21
C ALA A 87 -11.43 3.61 10.95
N VAL A 88 -11.77 3.22 9.72
CA VAL A 88 -11.77 1.81 9.27
C VAL A 88 -10.36 1.23 9.32
N MET A 89 -9.38 1.94 8.79
CA MET A 89 -7.99 1.50 8.75
C MET A 89 -7.42 1.23 10.14
N GLN A 90 -7.71 2.09 11.13
CA GLN A 90 -7.27 1.89 12.52
C GLN A 90 -7.75 0.56 13.11
N VAL A 91 -9.04 0.23 12.91
CA VAL A 91 -9.63 -1.03 13.39
C VAL A 91 -9.03 -2.23 12.67
N LEU A 92 -8.94 -2.18 11.33
CA LEU A 92 -8.38 -3.28 10.55
C LEU A 92 -6.88 -3.46 10.84
N GLN A 93 -6.12 -2.38 10.99
CA GLN A 93 -4.69 -2.45 11.30
C GLN A 93 -4.45 -3.15 12.64
N GLY A 94 -5.29 -2.91 13.66
CA GLY A 94 -5.21 -3.62 14.94
C GLY A 94 -5.41 -5.14 14.81
N ARG A 95 -6.20 -5.59 13.82
CA ARG A 95 -6.48 -7.02 13.57
C ARG A 95 -5.44 -7.69 12.66
N TRP A 96 -4.78 -6.94 11.78
CA TRP A 96 -3.87 -7.50 10.77
C TRP A 96 -2.39 -7.32 11.08
N ASP A 97 -1.98 -6.21 11.69
CA ASP A 97 -0.57 -5.82 11.66
C ASP A 97 0.36 -6.85 12.32
N ARG A 98 -0.08 -7.48 13.42
CA ARG A 98 0.66 -8.56 14.10
C ARG A 98 0.79 -9.85 13.29
N THR A 99 0.03 -9.98 12.22
CA THR A 99 0.01 -11.17 11.38
C THR A 99 0.73 -10.98 10.05
N PHE A 100 1.20 -9.77 9.73
CA PHE A 100 2.03 -9.57 8.55
C PHE A 100 3.46 -10.04 8.81
N SER A 101 4.11 -10.55 7.76
CA SER A 101 5.53 -10.95 7.78
C SER A 101 6.43 -9.91 8.46
N ASP A 102 7.42 -10.35 9.23
CA ASP A 102 8.42 -9.46 9.81
C ASP A 102 9.33 -8.80 8.77
N HIS A 103 9.32 -9.31 7.55
CA HIS A 103 10.06 -8.76 6.42
C HIS A 103 9.24 -7.78 5.58
N SER A 104 8.01 -7.48 5.99
CA SER A 104 7.16 -6.42 5.43
C SER A 104 7.23 -5.15 6.27
N TYR A 105 7.71 -4.05 5.70
CA TYR A 105 7.99 -2.81 6.42
C TYR A 105 7.09 -1.63 6.03
N GLY A 106 6.54 -1.66 4.81
CA GLY A 106 5.81 -0.53 4.24
C GLY A 106 4.51 -0.24 4.97
N PHE A 107 4.29 1.02 5.35
CA PHE A 107 3.03 1.51 5.92
C PHE A 107 2.53 0.77 7.18
N ARG A 108 3.45 0.23 7.98
CA ARG A 108 3.16 -0.47 9.23
C ARG A 108 3.62 0.32 10.46
N PRO A 109 2.86 0.31 11.58
CA PRO A 109 3.29 0.96 12.81
C PRO A 109 4.62 0.41 13.32
N GLY A 110 5.52 1.28 13.77
CA GLY A 110 6.83 0.87 14.28
C GLY A 110 7.80 0.30 13.23
N ARG A 111 7.43 0.36 11.93
CA ARG A 111 8.27 -0.10 10.82
C ARG A 111 8.64 1.06 9.90
N SER A 112 9.82 0.95 9.28
CA SER A 112 10.40 2.03 8.48
C SER A 112 11.21 1.50 7.30
N ALA A 113 11.40 2.34 6.29
CA ALA A 113 12.28 2.05 5.15
C ALA A 113 13.73 1.78 5.62
N HIS A 114 14.19 2.47 6.66
CA HIS A 114 15.52 2.25 7.23
C HIS A 114 15.70 0.82 7.77
N GLN A 115 14.70 0.28 8.47
CA GLN A 115 14.76 -1.11 8.94
C GLN A 115 14.81 -2.11 7.78
N ALA A 116 14.04 -1.88 6.71
CA ALA A 116 14.10 -2.71 5.51
C ALA A 116 15.51 -2.72 4.89
N VAL A 117 16.14 -1.54 4.79
CA VAL A 117 17.51 -1.38 4.26
C VAL A 117 18.55 -2.02 5.18
N VAL A 118 18.39 -1.94 6.50
CA VAL A 118 19.26 -2.62 7.47
C VAL A 118 19.18 -4.14 7.32
N GLN A 119 17.96 -4.68 7.21
CA GLN A 119 17.77 -6.11 7.01
C GLN A 119 18.39 -6.60 5.69
N ALA A 120 18.21 -5.83 4.62
CA ALA A 120 18.86 -6.08 3.34
C ALA A 120 20.39 -6.11 3.48
N GLN A 121 20.98 -5.14 4.19
CA GLN A 121 22.42 -5.08 4.44
C GLN A 121 22.94 -6.34 5.15
N GLN A 122 22.19 -6.82 6.16
CA GLN A 122 22.54 -8.03 6.91
C GLN A 122 22.59 -9.27 6.01
N TYR A 123 21.57 -9.49 5.17
CA TYR A 123 21.59 -10.61 4.23
C TYR A 123 22.78 -10.58 3.28
N ILE A 124 23.15 -9.40 2.79
CA ILE A 124 24.31 -9.24 1.91
C ILE A 124 25.61 -9.60 2.67
N ALA A 125 25.73 -9.17 3.93
CA ALA A 125 26.87 -9.50 4.80
C ALA A 125 26.97 -11.01 5.08
N GLU A 126 25.83 -11.70 5.22
CA GLU A 126 25.74 -13.16 5.38
C GLU A 126 26.07 -13.97 4.11
N GLY A 127 26.39 -13.28 3.00
CA GLY A 127 26.80 -13.90 1.74
C GLY A 127 25.70 -14.02 0.68
N TYR A 128 24.50 -13.50 0.92
CA TYR A 128 23.42 -13.44 -0.07
C TYR A 128 23.63 -12.25 -1.03
N ARG A 129 24.71 -12.33 -1.82
CA ARG A 129 25.25 -11.22 -2.63
C ARG A 129 24.63 -11.09 -4.03
N TRP A 130 23.46 -11.65 -4.24
CA TRP A 130 22.64 -11.48 -5.45
C TRP A 130 21.23 -11.09 -5.02
N CYS A 131 20.66 -10.09 -5.69
CA CYS A 131 19.32 -9.59 -5.41
C CYS A 131 18.41 -9.87 -6.60
N VAL A 132 17.24 -10.43 -6.33
CA VAL A 132 16.09 -10.45 -7.22
C VAL A 132 15.25 -9.24 -6.85
N ASP A 133 15.34 -8.21 -7.68
CA ASP A 133 14.61 -6.95 -7.53
C ASP A 133 13.32 -7.02 -8.34
N LEU A 134 12.17 -6.95 -7.63
CA LEU A 134 10.84 -7.12 -8.20
C LEU A 134 10.09 -5.79 -8.18
N ASP A 135 9.69 -5.34 -9.37
CA ASP A 135 8.82 -4.18 -9.57
C ASP A 135 7.46 -4.65 -10.09
N LEU A 136 6.37 -4.20 -9.48
CA LEU A 136 5.01 -4.54 -9.90
C LEU A 136 4.43 -3.42 -10.77
N GLU A 137 3.95 -3.78 -11.97
CA GLU A 137 3.41 -2.80 -12.91
C GLU A 137 2.06 -2.26 -12.44
N LYS A 138 2.01 -0.95 -12.15
CA LYS A 138 0.79 -0.25 -11.74
C LYS A 138 0.03 -1.01 -10.65
N PHE A 139 0.75 -1.51 -9.64
CA PHE A 139 0.19 -2.41 -8.62
C PHE A 139 -1.15 -1.94 -8.06
N PHE A 140 -1.23 -0.69 -7.60
CA PHE A 140 -2.46 -0.12 -7.05
C PHE A 140 -3.61 -0.05 -8.05
N ASP A 141 -3.35 -0.03 -9.36
CA ASP A 141 -4.40 0.05 -10.38
C ASP A 141 -4.90 -1.35 -10.79
N ARG A 142 -4.18 -2.43 -10.45
CA ARG A 142 -4.48 -3.81 -10.88
C ARG A 142 -4.97 -4.74 -9.75
N VAL A 143 -5.25 -4.20 -8.56
CA VAL A 143 -5.72 -5.01 -7.42
C VAL A 143 -7.15 -5.49 -7.68
N SER A 144 -7.35 -6.80 -7.83
CA SER A 144 -8.69 -7.39 -7.94
C SER A 144 -9.51 -7.18 -6.66
N HIS A 145 -10.66 -6.49 -6.79
CA HIS A 145 -11.55 -6.23 -5.66
C HIS A 145 -12.07 -7.52 -5.03
N ASP A 146 -12.48 -8.49 -5.83
CA ASP A 146 -13.07 -9.73 -5.31
C ASP A 146 -12.06 -10.57 -4.53
N LYS A 147 -10.82 -10.66 -5.02
CA LYS A 147 -9.75 -11.36 -4.28
C LYS A 147 -9.41 -10.66 -2.97
N LEU A 148 -9.27 -9.33 -3.00
CA LEU A 148 -9.01 -8.54 -1.80
C LEU A 148 -10.15 -8.71 -0.79
N MET A 149 -11.40 -8.59 -1.23
CA MET A 149 -12.56 -8.74 -0.36
C MET A 149 -12.67 -10.15 0.22
N ALA A 150 -12.44 -11.19 -0.58
CA ALA A 150 -12.39 -12.57 -0.08
C ALA A 150 -11.32 -12.77 1.01
N ARG A 151 -10.15 -12.12 0.88
CA ARG A 151 -9.11 -12.13 1.93
C ARG A 151 -9.56 -11.41 3.20
N ILE A 152 -10.21 -10.26 3.08
CA ILE A 152 -10.73 -9.50 4.24
C ILE A 152 -11.81 -10.30 4.96
N GLU A 153 -12.71 -10.94 4.20
CA GLU A 153 -13.82 -11.77 4.71
C GLU A 153 -13.35 -12.94 5.58
N THR A 154 -12.11 -13.43 5.40
CA THR A 154 -11.55 -14.48 6.27
C THR A 154 -11.40 -14.07 7.74
N ARG A 155 -11.39 -12.77 8.05
CA ARG A 155 -11.20 -12.25 9.42
C ARG A 155 -12.20 -11.17 9.83
N VAL A 156 -13.01 -10.68 8.89
CA VAL A 156 -14.05 -9.70 9.15
C VAL A 156 -15.38 -10.31 8.74
N SER A 157 -16.23 -10.58 9.72
CA SER A 157 -17.58 -11.09 9.52
C SER A 157 -18.66 -10.01 9.40
N ASP A 158 -18.35 -8.76 9.78
CA ASP A 158 -19.32 -7.66 9.70
C ASP A 158 -19.60 -7.25 8.25
N ARG A 159 -20.77 -7.67 7.74
CA ARG A 159 -21.22 -7.40 6.37
C ARG A 159 -21.31 -5.91 6.04
N ARG A 160 -21.61 -5.04 7.01
CA ARG A 160 -21.70 -3.58 6.79
C ARG A 160 -20.32 -3.01 6.52
N LEU A 161 -19.32 -3.47 7.28
CA LEU A 161 -17.93 -3.06 7.07
C LEU A 161 -17.39 -3.55 5.73
N LEU A 162 -17.67 -4.81 5.37
CA LEU A 162 -17.30 -5.36 4.06
C LEU A 162 -17.93 -4.58 2.91
N LYS A 163 -19.23 -4.26 3.02
CA LYS A 163 -19.96 -3.43 2.05
C LYS A 163 -19.32 -2.05 1.91
N LEU A 164 -18.95 -1.41 3.02
CA LEU A 164 -18.31 -0.10 3.03
C LEU A 164 -16.92 -0.12 2.37
N ILE A 165 -16.08 -1.11 2.68
CA ILE A 165 -14.75 -1.26 2.05
C ILE A 165 -14.90 -1.44 0.54
N ARG A 166 -15.83 -2.31 0.11
CA ARG A 166 -16.13 -2.51 -1.31
C ARG A 166 -16.67 -1.23 -1.96
N ALA A 167 -17.48 -0.45 -1.26
CA ALA A 167 -17.97 0.84 -1.74
C ALA A 167 -16.82 1.84 -1.95
N PHE A 168 -15.83 1.90 -1.06
CA PHE A 168 -14.64 2.74 -1.27
C PHE A 168 -13.81 2.32 -2.47
N LEU A 169 -13.68 1.01 -2.72
CA LEU A 169 -12.98 0.49 -3.90
C LEU A 169 -13.72 0.83 -5.21
N LYS A 170 -15.05 0.91 -5.17
CA LYS A 170 -15.93 1.16 -6.33
C LYS A 170 -16.41 2.60 -6.48
N ALA A 171 -15.99 3.53 -5.61
CA ALA A 171 -16.51 4.90 -5.55
C ALA A 171 -16.35 5.68 -6.87
N GLY A 172 -15.53 5.19 -7.81
CA GLY A 172 -15.30 5.83 -9.09
C GLY A 172 -14.29 6.97 -9.00
N VAL A 173 -13.89 7.50 -10.15
CA VAL A 173 -12.96 8.62 -10.24
C VAL A 173 -13.61 9.77 -11.00
N MET A 174 -13.65 10.94 -10.39
CA MET A 174 -14.11 12.18 -11.00
C MET A 174 -12.95 12.88 -11.72
N GLU A 175 -13.10 13.10 -13.02
CA GLU A 175 -12.18 13.84 -13.87
C GLU A 175 -12.97 14.74 -14.83
N ARG A 176 -12.72 16.06 -14.80
CA ARG A 176 -13.40 17.07 -15.65
C ARG A 176 -14.94 17.00 -15.60
N GLY A 177 -15.51 16.70 -14.43
CA GLY A 177 -16.95 16.64 -14.20
C GLY A 177 -17.61 15.31 -14.61
N LEU A 178 -16.85 14.34 -15.11
CA LEU A 178 -17.33 13.00 -15.43
C LEU A 178 -16.82 11.99 -14.41
N VAL A 179 -17.71 11.10 -13.97
CA VAL A 179 -17.38 9.98 -13.08
C VAL A 179 -17.14 8.74 -13.92
N SER A 180 -15.92 8.21 -13.88
CA SER A 180 -15.57 6.93 -14.49
C SER A 180 -15.66 5.81 -13.46
N PRO A 181 -16.29 4.66 -13.79
CA PRO A 181 -16.30 3.49 -12.92
C PRO A 181 -14.89 2.91 -12.74
N VAL A 182 -14.71 2.12 -11.68
CA VAL A 182 -13.45 1.44 -11.35
C VAL A 182 -13.76 -0.03 -11.10
N ASP A 183 -13.27 -0.88 -12.00
CA ASP A 183 -13.48 -2.34 -11.92
C ASP A 183 -12.34 -3.06 -11.17
N GLU A 184 -11.16 -2.46 -11.13
CA GLU A 184 -10.00 -2.95 -10.39
C GLU A 184 -9.14 -1.82 -9.82
N GLY A 185 -8.32 -2.17 -8.84
CA GLY A 185 -7.39 -1.27 -8.18
C GLY A 185 -7.90 -0.70 -6.85
N THR A 186 -7.03 0.04 -6.17
CA THR A 186 -7.32 0.77 -4.93
C THR A 186 -6.92 2.24 -5.17
N PRO A 187 -7.75 3.22 -4.79
CA PRO A 187 -7.45 4.62 -5.02
C PRO A 187 -6.15 5.03 -4.32
N GLN A 188 -5.17 5.51 -5.10
CA GLN A 188 -3.91 6.04 -4.60
C GLN A 188 -4.17 7.41 -3.93
N GLY A 189 -4.22 7.46 -2.60
CA GLY A 189 -4.49 8.69 -1.84
C GLY A 189 -5.44 8.51 -0.66
N GLY A 190 -6.16 7.38 -0.61
CA GLY A 190 -6.98 6.98 0.53
C GLY A 190 -6.14 6.49 1.72
N PRO A 191 -6.47 6.85 2.97
CA PRO A 191 -5.77 6.33 4.15
C PRO A 191 -5.85 4.82 4.32
N LEU A 192 -6.89 4.18 3.77
CA LEU A 192 -7.10 2.74 3.87
C LEU A 192 -6.27 1.95 2.84
N SER A 193 -6.01 2.53 1.67
CA SER A 193 -5.36 1.87 0.54
C SER A 193 -4.03 1.17 0.88
N PRO A 194 -3.10 1.77 1.65
CA PRO A 194 -1.83 1.12 1.97
C PRO A 194 -1.99 -0.18 2.79
N LEU A 195 -2.98 -0.24 3.69
CA LEU A 195 -3.27 -1.44 4.46
C LEU A 195 -3.81 -2.55 3.55
N LEU A 196 -4.76 -2.20 2.67
CA LEU A 196 -5.33 -3.15 1.70
C LEU A 196 -4.25 -3.75 0.79
N SER A 197 -3.32 -2.92 0.34
CA SER A 197 -2.14 -3.35 -0.42
C SER A 197 -1.30 -4.37 0.33
N ASN A 198 -1.06 -4.16 1.62
CA ASN A 198 -0.34 -5.13 2.44
C ASN A 198 -1.12 -6.43 2.64
N ILE A 199 -2.45 -6.40 2.72
CA ILE A 199 -3.28 -7.62 2.79
C ILE A 199 -3.13 -8.46 1.51
N VAL A 200 -3.09 -7.83 0.34
CA VAL A 200 -2.86 -8.54 -0.93
C VAL A 200 -1.46 -9.17 -0.96
N LEU A 201 -0.44 -8.40 -0.58
CA LEU A 201 0.96 -8.81 -0.65
C LEU A 201 1.40 -9.72 0.51
N ASP A 202 0.61 -9.87 1.57
CA ASP A 202 0.92 -10.84 2.64
C ASP A 202 0.94 -12.28 2.10
N GLU A 203 0.06 -12.62 1.15
CA GLU A 203 0.11 -13.93 0.48
C GLU A 203 1.44 -14.15 -0.26
N PHE A 204 2.01 -13.08 -0.82
CA PHE A 204 3.34 -13.15 -1.43
C PHE A 204 4.42 -13.38 -0.38
N ASP A 205 4.39 -12.62 0.71
CA ASP A 205 5.36 -12.75 1.81
C ASP A 205 5.34 -14.16 2.40
N ARG A 206 4.15 -14.73 2.64
CA ARG A 206 4.00 -16.10 3.15
C ARG A 206 4.58 -17.13 2.20
N GLU A 207 4.45 -16.93 0.88
CA GLU A 207 5.06 -17.83 -0.09
C GLU A 207 6.59 -17.71 -0.10
N LEU A 208 7.15 -16.52 0.09
CA LEU A 208 8.61 -16.32 0.23
C LEU A 208 9.14 -16.98 1.52
N GLU A 209 8.44 -16.79 2.64
CA GLU A 209 8.76 -17.42 3.92
C GLU A 209 8.72 -18.94 3.83
N ARG A 210 7.65 -19.51 3.24
CA ARG A 210 7.49 -20.95 3.02
C ARG A 210 8.64 -21.55 2.19
N ARG A 211 9.21 -20.76 1.27
CA ARG A 211 10.38 -21.15 0.45
C ARG A 211 11.72 -20.95 1.16
N GLY A 212 11.73 -20.40 2.37
CA GLY A 212 12.95 -20.09 3.12
C GLY A 212 13.80 -18.98 2.46
N LEU A 213 13.17 -18.08 1.71
CA LEU A 213 13.86 -17.00 1.01
C LEU A 213 14.13 -15.82 1.96
N ARG A 214 15.29 -15.16 1.79
CA ARG A 214 15.62 -13.93 2.51
C ARG A 214 15.10 -12.75 1.72
N PHE A 215 14.21 -11.94 2.28
CA PHE A 215 13.64 -10.81 1.55
C PHE A 215 13.39 -9.61 2.46
N ALA A 216 13.19 -8.46 1.82
CA ALA A 216 12.69 -7.24 2.46
C ALA A 216 11.69 -6.58 1.51
N ARG A 217 10.48 -6.31 2.00
CA ARG A 217 9.41 -5.67 1.22
C ARG A 217 8.98 -4.36 1.86
N TYR A 218 8.83 -3.32 1.05
CA TYR A 218 8.25 -2.06 1.45
C TYR A 218 7.18 -1.67 0.42
N ALA A 219 5.92 -1.83 0.80
CA ALA A 219 4.80 -1.71 -0.13
C ALA A 219 4.94 -2.71 -1.29
N ASP A 220 4.98 -2.23 -2.53
CA ASP A 220 5.17 -3.00 -3.76
C ASP A 220 6.65 -3.23 -4.12
N ASP A 221 7.59 -2.46 -3.55
CA ASP A 221 9.03 -2.64 -3.73
C ASP A 221 9.51 -3.85 -2.90
N CYS A 222 9.96 -4.92 -3.57
CA CYS A 222 10.36 -6.16 -2.92
C CYS A 222 11.69 -6.69 -3.47
N ASN A 223 12.64 -6.91 -2.56
CA ASN A 223 13.94 -7.50 -2.88
C ASN A 223 14.11 -8.86 -2.20
N VAL A 224 14.50 -9.87 -2.98
CA VAL A 224 14.86 -11.21 -2.47
C VAL A 224 16.35 -11.45 -2.65
N TYR A 225 17.03 -11.86 -1.58
CA TYR A 225 18.47 -12.05 -1.52
C TYR A 225 18.83 -13.54 -1.62
N VAL A 226 19.75 -13.86 -2.54
CA VAL A 226 20.20 -15.21 -2.86
C VAL A 226 21.73 -15.26 -2.97
N ARG A 227 22.31 -16.47 -2.90
CA ARG A 227 23.78 -16.65 -2.92
C ARG A 227 24.40 -16.66 -4.32
N SER A 228 23.64 -16.96 -5.37
CA SER A 228 24.14 -17.04 -6.75
C SER A 228 23.17 -16.46 -7.77
N ARG A 229 23.70 -16.02 -8.91
CA ARG A 229 22.89 -15.52 -10.05
C ARG A 229 21.89 -16.56 -10.53
N ARG A 230 22.35 -17.80 -10.75
CA ARG A 230 21.50 -18.92 -11.18
C ARG A 230 20.34 -19.18 -10.21
N ALA A 231 20.59 -19.08 -8.89
CA ALA A 231 19.51 -19.18 -7.91
C ALA A 231 18.54 -17.99 -8.03
N GLY A 232 19.06 -16.78 -8.26
CA GLY A 232 18.25 -15.57 -8.45
C GLY A 232 17.34 -15.66 -9.67
N GLU A 233 17.87 -16.09 -10.82
CA GLU A 233 17.11 -16.28 -12.06
C GLU A 233 16.00 -17.33 -11.90
N ARG A 234 16.31 -18.45 -11.22
CA ARG A 234 15.31 -19.47 -10.87
C ARG A 234 14.21 -18.91 -9.95
N VAL A 235 14.60 -18.14 -8.94
CA VAL A 235 13.66 -17.49 -8.02
C VAL A 235 12.79 -16.50 -8.78
N MET A 236 13.38 -15.60 -9.57
CA MET A 236 12.70 -14.62 -10.42
C MET A 236 11.60 -15.27 -11.27
N ALA A 237 11.94 -16.29 -12.07
CA ALA A 237 10.96 -16.97 -12.91
C ALA A 237 9.81 -17.61 -12.09
N SER A 238 10.14 -18.19 -10.93
CA SER A 238 9.15 -18.86 -10.08
C SER A 238 8.22 -17.87 -9.35
N VAL A 239 8.77 -16.78 -8.80
CA VAL A 239 7.99 -15.76 -8.08
C VAL A 239 7.14 -14.93 -9.05
N THR A 240 7.66 -14.60 -10.24
CA THR A 240 6.86 -13.94 -11.30
C THR A 240 5.64 -14.78 -11.66
N ARG A 241 5.82 -16.08 -11.88
CA ARG A 241 4.69 -16.99 -12.13
C ARG A 241 3.70 -17.02 -10.97
N PHE A 242 4.16 -17.01 -9.72
CA PHE A 242 3.25 -16.96 -8.56
C PHE A 242 2.44 -15.65 -8.54
N ILE A 243 3.11 -14.50 -8.71
CA ILE A 243 2.49 -13.17 -8.74
C ILE A 243 1.42 -13.11 -9.86
N THR A 244 1.74 -13.58 -11.06
CA THR A 244 0.83 -13.55 -12.20
C THR A 244 -0.33 -14.53 -12.09
N THR A 245 -0.09 -15.75 -11.62
CA THR A 245 -1.13 -16.79 -11.61
C THR A 245 -1.99 -16.74 -10.35
N LYS A 246 -1.37 -16.59 -9.17
CA LYS A 246 -2.04 -16.64 -7.87
C LYS A 246 -2.52 -15.27 -7.43
N LEU A 247 -1.70 -14.22 -7.52
CA LEU A 247 -2.10 -12.87 -7.13
C LEU A 247 -2.86 -12.13 -8.24
N LYS A 248 -2.72 -12.58 -9.50
CA LYS A 248 -3.28 -11.91 -10.70
C LYS A 248 -2.74 -10.49 -10.87
N LEU A 249 -1.49 -10.29 -10.47
CA LEU A 249 -0.76 -9.03 -10.63
C LEU A 249 0.26 -9.17 -11.77
N LYS A 250 0.74 -8.04 -12.28
CA LYS A 250 1.73 -8.01 -13.37
C LYS A 250 3.09 -7.55 -12.85
N VAL A 251 4.14 -8.28 -13.19
CA VAL A 251 5.53 -7.89 -12.93
C VAL A 251 6.00 -6.97 -14.07
N ASN A 252 6.72 -5.92 -13.71
CA ASN A 252 7.35 -5.03 -14.67
C ASN A 252 8.72 -5.60 -15.05
N GLU A 253 8.78 -6.33 -16.16
CA GLU A 253 9.98 -7.01 -16.63
C GLU A 253 11.13 -6.05 -16.99
N GLN A 254 10.82 -4.81 -17.36
CA GLN A 254 11.84 -3.80 -17.69
C GLN A 254 12.54 -3.26 -16.45
N LYS A 255 11.83 -3.22 -15.31
CA LYS A 255 12.38 -2.71 -14.04
C LYS A 255 12.85 -3.81 -13.11
N SER A 256 12.30 -5.01 -13.23
CA SER A 256 12.68 -6.18 -12.44
C SER A 256 13.97 -6.80 -12.97
N ALA A 257 14.88 -7.18 -12.08
CA ALA A 257 16.17 -7.72 -12.50
C ALA A 257 16.79 -8.65 -11.45
N VAL A 258 17.66 -9.54 -11.91
CA VAL A 258 18.60 -10.27 -11.04
C VAL A 258 19.97 -9.61 -11.19
N ALA A 259 20.43 -8.94 -10.15
CA ALA A 259 21.64 -8.13 -10.21
C ALA A 259 22.39 -8.14 -8.88
N ARG A 260 23.58 -7.54 -8.86
CA ARG A 260 24.26 -7.32 -7.58
C ARG A 260 23.56 -6.22 -6.78
N PRO A 261 23.46 -6.35 -5.43
CA PRO A 261 22.80 -5.33 -4.60
C PRO A 261 23.39 -3.92 -4.74
N TRP A 262 24.68 -3.78 -5.05
CA TRP A 262 25.35 -2.50 -5.26
C TRP A 262 25.13 -1.87 -6.64
N GLU A 263 24.54 -2.60 -7.58
CA GLU A 263 24.15 -2.13 -8.92
C GLU A 263 22.67 -1.67 -8.95
N ARG A 264 21.94 -1.91 -7.86
CA ARG A 264 20.52 -1.59 -7.72
C ARG A 264 20.28 -0.55 -6.64
N LYS A 265 19.10 0.06 -6.71
CA LYS A 265 18.57 1.01 -5.74
C LYS A 265 17.44 0.34 -4.97
N PHE A 266 17.43 0.49 -3.65
CA PHE A 266 16.34 0.06 -2.80
C PHE A 266 16.01 1.19 -1.83
N LEU A 267 14.79 1.72 -1.92
CA LEU A 267 14.28 2.77 -1.02
C LEU A 267 15.20 4.01 -0.90
N GLY A 268 15.86 4.39 -2.00
CA GLY A 268 16.79 5.53 -2.03
C GLY A 268 18.24 5.20 -1.67
N PHE A 269 18.53 3.96 -1.29
CA PHE A 269 19.87 3.50 -0.92
C PHE A 269 20.44 2.53 -1.95
N SER A 270 21.75 2.38 -1.94
CA SER A 270 22.49 1.29 -2.58
C SER A 270 23.56 0.79 -1.61
N PHE A 271 24.30 -0.24 -1.98
CA PHE A 271 25.32 -0.87 -1.14
C PHE A 271 26.71 -0.78 -1.78
N THR A 272 27.77 -0.99 -1.00
CA THR A 272 29.13 -1.20 -1.51
C THR A 272 29.41 -2.70 -1.75
N ALA A 273 30.38 -3.01 -2.60
CA ALA A 273 30.70 -4.39 -3.01
C ALA A 273 31.60 -5.17 -2.02
N ASN A 274 32.07 -4.50 -0.96
CA ASN A 274 33.09 -5.01 -0.05
C ASN A 274 32.61 -6.24 0.77
N GLY A 275 33.54 -6.92 1.46
CA GLY A 275 33.26 -7.99 2.43
C GLY A 275 32.14 -7.61 3.41
N GLU A 276 32.27 -6.42 4.00
CA GLU A 276 31.24 -5.77 4.80
C GLU A 276 30.52 -4.70 3.95
N PRO A 277 29.26 -4.94 3.54
CA PRO A 277 28.54 -3.99 2.71
C PRO A 277 28.21 -2.75 3.53
N LYS A 278 28.59 -1.56 3.06
CA LYS A 278 28.19 -0.27 3.62
C LYS A 278 27.01 0.30 2.84
N ARG A 279 26.11 0.99 3.52
CA ARG A 279 25.01 1.73 2.89
C ARG A 279 25.56 3.01 2.27
N ARG A 280 25.16 3.31 1.04
CA ARG A 280 25.38 4.60 0.39
C ARG A 280 24.04 5.13 -0.09
N LEU A 281 23.92 6.45 -0.20
CA LEU A 281 22.81 7.01 -0.96
C LEU A 281 22.93 6.50 -2.39
N ALA A 282 21.83 6.00 -2.95
CA ALA A 282 21.83 5.72 -4.37
C ALA A 282 22.17 7.04 -5.08
N PRO A 283 23.04 7.02 -6.11
CA PRO A 283 23.27 8.22 -6.91
C PRO A 283 21.89 8.79 -7.25
N LYS A 284 21.67 10.08 -6.94
CA LYS A 284 20.58 10.78 -7.61
C LYS A 284 20.82 10.52 -9.09
N ALA A 285 19.77 10.15 -9.84
CA ALA A 285 19.82 10.40 -11.26
C ALA A 285 20.00 11.91 -11.39
N VAL A 286 21.25 12.36 -11.41
CA VAL A 286 21.62 13.72 -11.76
C VAL A 286 21.42 13.73 -13.27
N ILE A 287 20.21 14.13 -13.66
CA ILE A 287 19.81 14.43 -15.03
C ILE A 287 19.34 15.88 -14.90
N ARG A 288 20.19 16.89 -15.12
CA ARG A 288 20.53 17.47 -16.42
C ARG A 288 19.30 17.68 -17.30
#